data_AF-A0A7L2BZQ9-F1
#
_entry.id   AF-A0A7L2BZQ9-F1
#
_cell.length_a   1.000
_cell.length_b   1.000
_cell.length_c   1.000
_cell.angle_alpha   90.00
_cell.angle_beta   90.00
_cell.angle_gamma   90.00
#
_symmetry.space_group_name_H-M   'P 1'
#
loop_
_entity.id
_entity.type
_entity.pdbx_description
1 polymer ?
#
loop_
_entity_poly.entity_id
_entity_poly.type
_entity_poly.pdbx_seq_one_letter_code
_entity_poly.pdbx_strand_id
1 'polypeptide(L)'
;QGLYEEALKQFEKIEDTDFQAMYQLGVMYYDGLGTKKDPERGVEYMNKILNSDSPEARHLKFAAAYNLGRAYYEGCGVKHSTEEAERLWLTAADDGNPKASVKAQSTLGMLYSMPILQDLKKAFFWHSEACDNGNLESQGAVGIMHLYGQGTRQNSKAALEHLRKAAELGNIYAQGHLVEYYYTSKFYSKAAALAKRATENDDINMVAKITDCHPACVARGAAMAAFYLARCLQLGQGIEKDQHASEKYYSKACHLDPAIASHLELAANLGRI
;
A
#
# COMPACT_ATOMS: atom_id res chain seq x y z
N GLN A 1 2.80 -18.76 18.04
CA GLN A 1 1.41 -18.86 18.52
C GLN A 1 1.31 -18.72 20.04
N GLY A 2 2.08 -19.46 20.85
CA GLY A 2 2.02 -19.39 22.33
C GLY A 2 2.16 -17.99 22.96
N LEU A 3 3.00 -17.10 22.41
CA LEU A 3 3.15 -15.73 22.92
C LEU A 3 1.87 -14.88 22.83
N TYR A 4 1.04 -15.10 21.81
CA TYR A 4 -0.23 -14.37 21.67
C TYR A 4 -1.28 -14.88 22.66
N GLU A 5 -1.34 -16.18 22.92
CA GLU A 5 -2.28 -16.74 23.90
C GLU A 5 -1.97 -16.29 25.33
N GLU A 6 -0.68 -16.19 25.68
CA GLU A 6 -0.26 -15.64 26.97
C GLU A 6 -0.56 -14.14 27.08
N ALA A 7 -0.27 -13.37 26.02
CA ALA A 7 -0.59 -11.95 25.97
C ALA A 7 -2.10 -11.71 26.14
N LEU A 8 -2.94 -12.49 25.46
CA LEU A 8 -4.40 -12.42 25.54
C LEU A 8 -4.85 -12.53 27.00
N LYS A 9 -4.41 -13.58 27.71
CA LYS A 9 -4.77 -13.82 29.12
C LYS A 9 -4.32 -12.70 30.05
N GLN A 10 -3.21 -12.03 29.75
CA GLN A 10 -2.76 -10.90 30.58
C GLN A 10 -3.58 -9.65 30.30
N PHE A 11 -3.87 -9.36 29.04
CA PHE A 11 -4.68 -8.19 28.68
C PHE A 11 -6.12 -8.33 29.18
N GLU A 12 -6.73 -9.51 29.12
CA GLU A 12 -8.08 -9.77 29.65
C GLU A 12 -8.20 -9.47 31.15
N LYS A 13 -7.13 -9.65 31.93
CA LYS A 13 -7.16 -9.35 33.38
C LYS A 13 -7.22 -7.86 33.69
N ILE A 14 -6.79 -7.00 32.78
CA ILE A 14 -6.64 -5.55 33.00
C ILE A 14 -7.46 -4.73 32.02
N GLU A 15 -8.34 -5.36 31.23
CA GLU A 15 -9.08 -4.74 30.13
C GLU A 15 -9.96 -3.56 30.57
N ASP A 16 -10.51 -3.63 31.78
CA ASP A 16 -11.38 -2.59 32.34
C ASP A 16 -10.59 -1.41 32.96
N THR A 17 -9.27 -1.57 33.14
CA THR A 17 -8.41 -0.61 33.84
C THR A 17 -7.32 -0.01 32.97
N ASP A 18 -7.03 -0.60 31.81
CA ASP A 18 -5.93 -0.20 30.93
C ASP A 18 -6.39 -0.14 29.46
N PHE A 19 -6.43 1.08 28.91
CA PHE A 19 -6.85 1.30 27.52
C PHE A 19 -5.89 0.69 26.49
N GLN A 20 -4.61 0.53 26.83
CA GLN A 20 -3.65 -0.09 25.92
C GLN A 20 -3.93 -1.59 25.79
N ALA A 21 -4.21 -2.27 26.90
CA ALA A 21 -4.66 -3.65 26.93
C ALA A 21 -6.00 -3.82 26.20
N MET A 22 -6.96 -2.92 26.45
CA MET A 22 -8.24 -2.90 25.73
C MET A 22 -8.04 -2.79 24.21
N TYR A 23 -7.14 -1.90 23.77
CA TYR A 23 -6.80 -1.74 22.35
C TYR A 23 -6.18 -3.03 21.78
N GLN A 24 -5.22 -3.63 22.50
CA GLN A 24 -4.59 -4.88 22.06
C GLN A 24 -5.60 -6.03 21.98
N LEU A 25 -6.51 -6.16 22.94
CA LEU A 25 -7.62 -7.13 22.86
C LEU A 25 -8.49 -6.86 21.63
N GLY A 26 -8.82 -5.60 21.36
CA GLY A 26 -9.54 -5.21 20.16
C GLY A 26 -8.88 -5.73 18.88
N VAL A 27 -7.57 -5.53 18.73
CA VAL A 27 -6.79 -6.03 17.58
C VAL A 27 -6.76 -7.56 17.57
N MET A 28 -6.51 -8.19 18.72
CA MET A 28 -6.37 -9.65 18.83
C MET A 28 -7.67 -10.38 18.50
N TYR A 29 -8.80 -9.90 19.00
CA TYR A 29 -10.12 -10.43 18.66
C TYR A 29 -10.45 -10.18 17.18
N TYR A 30 -10.18 -8.97 16.66
CA TYR A 30 -10.42 -8.64 15.27
C TYR A 30 -9.63 -9.52 14.29
N ASP A 31 -8.33 -9.70 14.52
CA ASP A 31 -7.42 -10.42 13.62
C ASP A 31 -7.24 -11.91 13.99
N GLY A 32 -7.84 -12.38 15.10
CA GLY A 32 -7.71 -13.77 15.58
C GLY A 32 -6.31 -14.12 16.08
N LEU A 33 -5.62 -13.17 16.71
CA LEU A 33 -4.24 -13.34 17.19
C LEU A 33 -4.25 -14.01 18.56
N GLY A 34 -3.87 -15.30 18.62
CA GLY A 34 -3.87 -16.06 19.88
C GLY A 34 -5.28 -16.42 20.40
N THR A 35 -6.32 -16.22 19.58
CA THR A 35 -7.71 -16.57 19.88
C THR A 35 -8.48 -16.85 18.59
N LYS A 36 -9.71 -17.37 18.70
CA LYS A 36 -10.61 -17.46 17.55
C LYS A 36 -11.02 -16.04 17.13
N LYS A 37 -10.99 -15.77 15.82
CA LYS A 37 -11.41 -14.48 15.25
C LYS A 37 -12.84 -14.12 15.70
N ASP A 38 -13.00 -12.93 16.27
CA ASP A 38 -14.25 -12.33 16.73
C ASP A 38 -14.21 -10.81 16.44
N PRO A 39 -14.55 -10.41 15.20
CA PRO A 39 -14.42 -9.03 14.77
C PRO A 39 -15.48 -8.11 15.39
N GLU A 40 -16.64 -8.64 15.80
CA GLU A 40 -17.67 -7.86 16.50
C GLU A 40 -17.13 -7.38 17.84
N ARG A 41 -16.55 -8.29 18.63
CA ARG A 41 -15.90 -7.93 19.89
C ARG A 41 -14.71 -7.00 19.70
N GLY A 42 -13.92 -7.22 18.63
CA GLY A 42 -12.83 -6.31 18.26
C GLY A 42 -13.32 -4.87 18.03
N VAL A 43 -14.42 -4.71 17.29
CA VAL A 43 -15.06 -3.42 17.03
C VAL A 43 -15.61 -2.79 18.32
N GLU A 44 -16.21 -3.57 19.22
CA GLU A 44 -16.69 -3.06 20.50
C GLU A 44 -15.58 -2.38 21.32
N TYR A 45 -14.38 -2.99 21.41
CA TYR A 45 -13.24 -2.38 22.09
C TYR A 45 -12.79 -1.08 21.41
N MET A 46 -12.73 -1.05 20.07
CA MET A 46 -12.36 0.18 19.33
C MET A 46 -13.38 1.30 19.58
N ASN A 47 -14.67 0.99 19.62
CA ASN A 47 -15.73 1.94 19.96
C ASN A 47 -15.60 2.47 21.38
N LYS A 48 -15.30 1.60 22.36
CA LYS A 48 -15.07 2.03 23.75
C LYS A 48 -13.92 3.02 23.87
N ILE A 49 -12.80 2.78 23.18
CA ILE A 49 -11.64 3.68 23.17
C ILE A 49 -11.99 5.02 22.52
N LEU A 50 -12.62 4.99 21.35
CA LEU A 50 -12.91 6.20 20.56
C LEU A 50 -13.87 7.15 21.31
N ASN A 51 -14.86 6.59 22.00
CA ASN A 51 -15.89 7.32 22.75
C ASN A 51 -15.50 7.61 24.21
N SER A 52 -14.31 7.21 24.65
CA SER A 52 -13.85 7.45 26.03
C SER A 52 -13.44 8.92 26.25
N ASP A 53 -13.89 9.52 27.35
CA ASP A 53 -13.45 10.85 27.78
C ASP A 53 -12.17 10.82 28.64
N SER A 54 -11.68 9.62 28.98
CA SER A 54 -10.46 9.47 29.79
C SER A 54 -9.24 10.02 29.03
N PRO A 55 -8.38 10.83 29.70
CA PRO A 55 -7.13 11.31 29.12
C PRO A 55 -6.19 10.18 28.66
N GLU A 56 -6.22 9.04 29.35
CA GLU A 56 -5.41 7.86 29.05
C GLU A 56 -5.77 7.25 27.68
N ALA A 57 -7.03 7.34 27.25
CA ALA A 57 -7.47 6.82 25.95
C ALA A 57 -7.08 7.72 24.77
N ARG A 58 -6.73 8.99 25.01
CA ARG A 58 -6.55 10.03 23.96
C ARG A 58 -5.56 9.62 22.89
N HIS A 59 -4.42 9.06 23.28
CA HIS A 59 -3.36 8.67 22.35
C HIS A 59 -3.73 7.46 21.48
N LEU A 60 -4.74 6.68 21.88
CA LEU A 60 -5.21 5.51 21.16
C LEU A 60 -6.37 5.83 20.20
N LYS A 61 -7.00 7.00 20.31
CA LYS A 61 -8.17 7.36 19.50
C LYS A 61 -7.88 7.32 18.00
N PHE A 62 -6.73 7.79 17.55
CA PHE A 62 -6.36 7.73 16.13
C PHE A 62 -6.20 6.29 15.62
N ALA A 63 -5.57 5.42 16.42
CA ALA A 63 -5.41 4.01 16.08
C ALA A 63 -6.74 3.25 16.10
N ALA A 64 -7.59 3.52 17.10
CA ALA A 64 -8.92 2.94 17.21
C ALA A 64 -9.82 3.38 16.05
N ALA A 65 -9.83 4.68 15.72
CA ALA A 65 -10.56 5.20 14.56
C ALA A 65 -10.06 4.56 13.25
N TYR A 66 -8.75 4.40 13.07
CA TYR A 66 -8.19 3.74 11.90
C TYR A 66 -8.69 2.29 11.75
N ASN A 67 -8.61 1.49 12.82
CA ASN A 67 -9.05 0.10 12.80
C ASN A 67 -10.57 -0.03 12.66
N LEU A 68 -11.34 0.88 13.25
CA LEU A 68 -12.79 0.90 13.08
C LEU A 68 -13.17 1.26 11.63
N GLY A 69 -12.44 2.20 11.02
CA GLY A 69 -12.61 2.52 9.60
C GLY A 69 -12.32 1.31 8.71
N ARG A 70 -11.27 0.53 9.03
CA ARG A 70 -10.98 -0.75 8.38
C ARG A 70 -12.14 -1.74 8.53
N ALA A 71 -12.73 -1.86 9.72
CA ALA A 71 -13.87 -2.74 9.97
C ALA A 71 -15.09 -2.39 9.10
N TYR A 72 -15.44 -1.10 8.99
CA TYR A 72 -16.51 -0.62 8.13
C TYR A 72 -16.21 -0.83 6.64
N TYR A 73 -14.97 -0.62 6.21
CA TYR A 73 -14.57 -0.87 4.82
C TYR A 73 -14.59 -2.36 4.45
N GLU A 74 -14.20 -3.24 5.38
CA GLU A 74 -14.19 -4.69 5.15
C GLU A 74 -15.57 -5.34 5.39
N GLY A 75 -16.48 -4.66 6.08
CA GLY A 75 -17.73 -5.26 6.56
C GLY A 75 -17.52 -6.37 7.60
N CYS A 76 -16.42 -6.30 8.36
CA CYS A 76 -16.04 -7.30 9.35
C CYS A 76 -16.41 -6.83 10.75
N GLY A 77 -17.32 -7.55 11.43
CA GLY A 77 -17.83 -7.17 12.75
C GLY A 77 -18.84 -6.02 12.75
N VAL A 78 -19.04 -5.37 11.59
CA VAL A 78 -20.04 -4.32 11.32
C VAL A 78 -20.53 -4.44 9.88
N LYS A 79 -21.68 -3.84 9.58
CA LYS A 79 -22.16 -3.73 8.20
C LYS A 79 -21.21 -2.86 7.38
N HIS A 80 -20.84 -3.33 6.19
CA HIS A 80 -19.98 -2.57 5.27
C HIS A 80 -20.56 -1.17 4.97
N SER A 81 -19.71 -0.14 5.09
CA SER A 81 -19.99 1.24 4.65
C SER A 81 -18.67 1.94 4.35
N THR A 82 -18.53 2.42 3.12
CA THR A 82 -17.34 3.18 2.72
C THR A 82 -17.38 4.60 3.28
N GLU A 83 -18.57 5.18 3.46
CA GLU A 83 -18.77 6.51 4.02
C GLU A 83 -18.35 6.56 5.50
N GLU A 84 -18.73 5.55 6.29
CA GLU A 84 -18.31 5.45 7.69
C GLU A 84 -16.80 5.19 7.80
N ALA A 85 -16.24 4.36 6.90
CA ALA A 85 -14.80 4.15 6.83
C ALA A 85 -14.04 5.45 6.54
N GLU A 86 -14.48 6.21 5.54
CA GLU A 86 -13.91 7.53 5.19
C GLU A 86 -13.98 8.48 6.38
N ARG A 87 -15.13 8.61 7.04
CA ARG A 87 -15.28 9.50 8.22
C ARG A 87 -14.30 9.15 9.33
N LEU A 88 -14.16 7.86 9.62
CA LEU A 88 -13.27 7.37 10.66
C LEU A 88 -11.80 7.54 10.30
N TRP A 89 -11.43 7.32 9.03
CA TRP A 89 -10.09 7.58 8.56
C TRP A 89 -9.74 9.06 8.52
N LEU A 90 -10.68 9.95 8.17
CA LEU A 90 -10.50 11.40 8.29
C LEU A 90 -10.21 11.80 9.74
N THR A 91 -10.97 11.22 10.69
CA THR A 91 -10.74 11.42 12.13
C THR A 91 -9.37 10.88 12.57
N ALA A 92 -8.97 9.71 12.06
CA ALA A 92 -7.70 9.09 12.38
C ALA A 92 -6.49 9.81 11.78
N ALA A 93 -6.65 10.44 10.60
CA ALA A 93 -5.62 11.15 9.87
C ALA A 93 -5.39 12.58 10.39
N ASP A 94 -6.41 13.17 11.02
CA ASP A 94 -6.39 14.46 11.71
C ASP A 94 -5.72 15.57 10.88
N ASP A 95 -6.24 15.80 9.67
CA ASP A 95 -5.77 16.84 8.74
C ASP A 95 -4.27 16.81 8.46
N GLY A 96 -3.67 15.62 8.39
CA GLY A 96 -2.25 15.45 8.07
C GLY A 96 -1.33 15.49 9.30
N ASN A 97 -1.87 15.61 10.51
CA ASN A 97 -1.10 15.67 11.74
C ASN A 97 -0.08 14.51 11.84
N PRO A 98 1.24 14.79 11.93
CA PRO A 98 2.29 13.76 12.02
C PRO A 98 2.19 12.85 13.24
N LYS A 99 1.48 13.30 14.29
CA LYS A 99 1.24 12.52 15.52
C LYS A 99 -0.02 11.66 15.45
N ALA A 100 -0.79 11.77 14.37
CA ALA A 100 -1.99 10.97 14.13
C ALA A 100 -1.67 9.71 13.30
N SER A 101 -2.69 9.09 12.70
CA SER A 101 -2.50 7.85 11.93
C SER A 101 -2.00 8.14 10.51
N VAL A 102 -0.69 8.01 10.31
CA VAL A 102 -0.07 8.03 8.96
C VAL A 102 -0.64 6.92 8.06
N LYS A 103 -1.04 5.78 8.65
CA LYS A 103 -1.74 4.72 7.91
C LYS A 103 -3.08 5.19 7.37
N ALA A 104 -3.85 5.94 8.17
CA ALA A 104 -5.12 6.52 7.71
C ALA A 104 -4.90 7.54 6.58
N GLN A 105 -3.86 8.37 6.66
CA GLN A 105 -3.49 9.31 5.59
C GLN A 105 -3.22 8.55 4.27
N SER A 106 -2.37 7.50 4.30
CA SER A 106 -2.11 6.67 3.10
C SER A 106 -3.38 5.98 2.59
N THR A 107 -4.21 5.46 3.50
CA THR A 107 -5.48 4.79 3.14
C THR A 107 -6.49 5.75 2.50
N LEU A 108 -6.59 7.00 2.97
CA LEU A 108 -7.40 8.02 2.32
C LEU A 108 -6.87 8.36 0.92
N GLY A 109 -5.54 8.47 0.77
CA GLY A 109 -4.89 8.63 -0.54
C GLY A 109 -5.30 7.54 -1.53
N MET A 110 -5.26 6.28 -1.09
CA MET A 110 -5.72 5.14 -1.89
C MET A 110 -7.22 5.19 -2.18
N LEU A 111 -8.05 5.51 -1.17
CA LEU A 111 -9.51 5.59 -1.28
C LEU A 111 -9.91 6.56 -2.40
N TYR A 112 -9.38 7.77 -2.38
CA TYR A 112 -9.67 8.80 -3.38
C TYR A 112 -8.99 8.55 -4.74
N SER A 113 -8.05 7.61 -4.81
CA SER A 113 -7.45 7.13 -6.06
C SER A 113 -8.29 6.05 -6.74
N MET A 114 -9.27 5.45 -6.05
CA MET A 114 -10.14 4.42 -6.64
C MET A 114 -11.07 5.02 -7.71
N PRO A 115 -11.42 4.28 -8.78
CA PRO A 115 -12.29 4.77 -9.84
C PRO A 115 -13.67 5.28 -9.37
N ILE A 116 -14.22 4.70 -8.30
CA ILE A 116 -15.57 5.01 -7.80
C ILE A 116 -15.61 6.33 -7.03
N LEU A 117 -14.57 6.60 -6.23
CA LEU A 117 -14.46 7.79 -5.36
C LEU A 117 -13.40 8.77 -5.87
N GLN A 118 -13.14 8.73 -7.18
CA GLN A 118 -12.00 9.39 -7.78
C GLN A 118 -12.03 10.90 -7.53
N ASP A 119 -11.18 11.34 -6.61
CA ASP A 119 -10.85 12.74 -6.38
C ASP A 119 -9.34 12.84 -6.30
N LEU A 120 -8.70 12.97 -7.45
CA LEU A 120 -7.25 12.95 -7.54
C LEU A 120 -6.61 14.11 -6.77
N LYS A 121 -7.31 15.22 -6.53
CA LYS A 121 -6.79 16.31 -5.71
C LYS A 121 -6.74 15.92 -4.24
N LYS A 122 -7.80 15.29 -3.72
CA LYS A 122 -7.77 14.72 -2.36
C LYS A 122 -6.78 13.59 -2.23
N ALA A 123 -6.68 12.71 -3.22
CA ALA A 123 -5.67 11.66 -3.25
C ALA A 123 -4.25 12.26 -3.15
N PHE A 124 -3.98 13.31 -3.94
CA PHE A 124 -2.68 13.99 -3.94
C PHE A 124 -2.39 14.59 -2.57
N PHE A 125 -3.37 15.29 -1.98
CA PHE A 125 -3.24 15.85 -0.64
C PHE A 125 -2.89 14.78 0.39
N TRP A 126 -3.70 13.73 0.52
CA TRP A 126 -3.50 12.71 1.55
C TRP A 126 -2.23 11.88 1.35
N HIS A 127 -1.87 11.56 0.11
CA HIS A 127 -0.58 10.92 -0.17
C HIS A 127 0.60 11.87 0.12
N SER A 128 0.45 13.18 -0.08
CA SER A 128 1.52 14.14 0.26
C SER A 128 1.72 14.21 1.77
N GLU A 129 0.65 14.34 2.55
CA GLU A 129 0.72 14.33 4.02
C GLU A 129 1.35 13.03 4.55
N ALA A 130 0.90 11.88 4.04
CA ALA A 130 1.47 10.58 4.42
C ALA A 130 2.95 10.47 4.02
N CYS A 131 3.33 10.95 2.83
CA CYS A 131 4.71 10.95 2.34
C CYS A 131 5.61 11.82 3.23
N ASP A 132 5.18 13.03 3.58
CA ASP A 132 5.93 13.94 4.45
C ASP A 132 6.06 13.38 5.88
N ASN A 133 5.09 12.58 6.30
CA ASN A 133 5.10 11.80 7.54
C ASN A 133 5.80 10.43 7.43
N GLY A 134 6.51 10.16 6.33
CA GLY A 134 7.41 9.02 6.18
C GLY A 134 6.77 7.73 5.64
N ASN A 135 5.55 7.78 5.11
CA ASN A 135 4.92 6.62 4.49
C ASN A 135 5.54 6.28 3.13
N LEU A 136 6.15 5.09 3.04
CA LEU A 136 6.85 4.64 1.84
C LEU A 136 5.94 4.42 0.62
N GLU A 137 4.73 3.91 0.84
CA GLU A 137 3.75 3.68 -0.23
C GLU A 137 3.30 5.01 -0.85
N SER A 138 2.90 5.96 -0.02
CA SER A 138 2.50 7.30 -0.43
C SER A 138 3.63 8.08 -1.08
N GLN A 139 4.88 7.89 -0.66
CA GLN A 139 6.02 8.48 -1.37
C GLN A 139 6.11 7.99 -2.82
N GLY A 140 5.87 6.68 -3.05
CA GLY A 140 5.75 6.13 -4.41
C GLY A 140 4.56 6.74 -5.16
N ALA A 141 3.41 6.85 -4.52
CA ALA A 141 2.20 7.43 -5.11
C ALA A 141 2.39 8.89 -5.53
N VAL A 142 2.94 9.75 -4.67
CA VAL A 142 3.26 11.16 -4.99
C VAL A 142 4.19 11.25 -6.21
N GLY A 143 5.19 10.37 -6.30
CA GLY A 143 6.07 10.27 -7.46
C GLY A 143 5.32 9.99 -8.76
N ILE A 144 4.38 9.04 -8.74
CA ILE A 144 3.51 8.69 -9.87
C ILE A 144 2.57 9.84 -10.22
N MET A 145 1.97 10.47 -9.22
CA MET A 145 1.04 11.59 -9.40
C MET A 145 1.73 12.78 -10.07
N HIS A 146 2.96 13.08 -9.69
CA HIS A 146 3.78 14.06 -10.41
C HIS A 146 4.22 13.60 -11.80
N LEU A 147 4.46 12.31 -12.01
CA LEU A 147 4.89 11.79 -13.32
C LEU A 147 3.80 11.97 -14.38
N TYR A 148 2.55 11.72 -14.00
CA TYR A 148 1.39 11.75 -14.91
C TYR A 148 0.47 12.97 -14.72
N GLY A 149 0.77 13.87 -13.78
CA GLY A 149 -0.08 15.04 -13.48
C GLY A 149 -1.45 14.66 -12.91
N GLN A 150 -1.52 13.60 -12.10
CA GLN A 150 -2.76 13.15 -11.46
C GLN A 150 -2.99 13.97 -10.20
N GLY A 151 -4.06 14.76 -10.15
CA GLY A 151 -4.39 15.58 -8.96
C GLY A 151 -3.46 16.77 -8.71
N THR A 152 -2.38 16.88 -9.49
CA THR A 152 -1.35 17.92 -9.42
C THR A 152 -0.84 18.24 -10.83
N ARG A 153 0.07 19.21 -10.96
CA ARG A 153 0.76 19.47 -12.23
C ARG A 153 1.86 18.43 -12.44
N GLN A 154 2.03 18.03 -13.71
CA GLN A 154 3.13 17.16 -14.09
C GLN A 154 4.48 17.82 -13.74
N ASN A 155 5.35 17.07 -13.07
CA ASN A 155 6.68 17.51 -12.68
C ASN A 155 7.65 16.31 -12.69
N SER A 156 8.27 16.05 -13.84
CA SER A 156 9.15 14.89 -14.01
C SER A 156 10.38 14.90 -13.09
N LYS A 157 10.86 16.08 -12.67
CA LYS A 157 11.99 16.16 -11.74
C LYS A 157 11.58 15.65 -10.35
N ALA A 158 10.51 16.22 -9.79
CA ALA A 158 9.98 15.78 -8.49
C ALA A 158 9.56 14.31 -8.54
N ALA A 159 8.89 13.89 -9.61
CA ALA A 159 8.50 12.49 -9.82
C ALA A 159 9.70 11.53 -9.69
N LEU A 160 10.79 11.79 -10.41
CA LEU A 160 11.97 10.95 -10.37
C LEU A 160 12.68 10.97 -9.02
N GLU A 161 12.68 12.10 -8.32
CA GLU A 161 13.24 12.21 -6.96
C GLU A 161 12.46 11.33 -5.97
N HIS A 162 11.13 11.46 -5.92
CA HIS A 162 10.28 10.66 -5.04
C HIS A 162 10.35 9.16 -5.37
N LEU A 163 10.24 8.81 -6.66
CA LEU A 163 10.28 7.43 -7.12
C LEU A 163 11.62 6.76 -6.81
N ARG A 164 12.75 7.44 -7.04
CA ARG A 164 14.09 6.87 -6.75
C ARG A 164 14.26 6.61 -5.27
N LYS A 165 13.93 7.59 -4.42
CA LYS A 165 14.03 7.43 -2.97
C LYS A 165 13.11 6.32 -2.46
N ALA A 166 11.90 6.16 -3.01
CA ALA A 166 10.99 5.08 -2.62
C ALA A 166 11.52 3.72 -3.09
N ALA A 167 12.04 3.65 -4.33
CA ALA A 167 12.63 2.44 -4.88
C ALA A 167 13.87 1.97 -4.12
N GLU A 168 14.72 2.89 -3.65
CA GLU A 168 15.89 2.61 -2.80
C GLU A 168 15.50 2.02 -1.44
N LEU A 169 14.35 2.41 -0.90
CA LEU A 169 13.76 1.86 0.32
C LEU A 169 12.95 0.58 0.09
N GLY A 170 12.93 0.04 -1.12
CA GLY A 170 12.29 -1.23 -1.45
C GLY A 170 10.85 -1.14 -1.96
N ASN A 171 10.32 0.05 -2.24
CA ASN A 171 8.98 0.18 -2.82
C ASN A 171 8.95 -0.38 -4.26
N ILE A 172 8.40 -1.59 -4.42
CA ILE A 172 8.33 -2.29 -5.72
C ILE A 172 7.42 -1.58 -6.72
N TYR A 173 6.38 -0.89 -6.26
CA TYR A 173 5.50 -0.12 -7.15
C TYR A 173 6.27 1.04 -7.79
N ALA A 174 7.04 1.79 -6.99
CA ALA A 174 7.93 2.84 -7.50
C ALA A 174 9.03 2.29 -8.43
N GLN A 175 9.57 1.10 -8.12
CA GLN A 175 10.54 0.43 -8.99
C GLN A 175 9.93 0.10 -10.37
N GLY A 176 8.71 -0.44 -10.42
CA GLY A 176 8.00 -0.74 -11.67
C GLY A 176 7.82 0.50 -12.57
N HIS A 177 7.40 1.62 -11.98
CA HIS A 177 7.27 2.90 -12.69
C HIS A 177 8.61 3.49 -13.14
N LEU A 178 9.68 3.32 -12.37
CA LEU A 178 11.03 3.69 -12.81
C LEU A 178 11.53 2.81 -13.95
N VAL A 179 11.22 1.52 -13.94
CA VAL A 179 11.55 0.60 -15.04
C VAL A 179 10.86 1.07 -16.33
N GLU A 180 9.57 1.37 -16.28
CA GLU A 180 8.82 1.94 -17.41
C GLU A 180 9.48 3.24 -17.90
N TYR A 181 9.78 4.16 -17.00
CA TYR A 181 10.42 5.43 -17.34
C TYR A 181 11.77 5.23 -18.03
N TYR A 182 12.62 4.34 -17.51
CA TYR A 182 13.92 4.07 -18.12
C TYR A 182 13.79 3.36 -19.47
N TYR A 183 12.85 2.43 -19.59
CA TYR A 183 12.62 1.71 -20.83
C TYR A 183 12.12 2.65 -21.94
N THR A 184 11.11 3.48 -21.64
CA THR A 184 10.56 4.47 -22.59
C THR A 184 11.56 5.56 -22.96
N SER A 185 12.44 5.93 -22.02
CA SER A 185 13.58 6.83 -22.25
C SER A 185 14.77 6.15 -22.93
N LYS A 186 14.64 4.89 -23.36
CA LYS A 186 15.67 4.07 -24.03
C LYS A 186 16.93 3.79 -23.19
N PHE A 187 16.86 3.95 -21.88
CA PHE A 187 17.88 3.52 -20.92
C PHE A 187 17.73 2.03 -20.61
N TYR A 188 17.75 1.18 -21.65
CA TYR A 188 17.36 -0.22 -21.55
C TYR A 188 18.19 -1.04 -20.56
N SER A 189 19.52 -0.86 -20.51
CA SER A 189 20.35 -1.58 -19.53
C SER A 189 19.99 -1.22 -18.09
N LYS A 190 19.61 0.05 -17.84
CA LYS A 190 19.18 0.51 -16.52
C LYS A 190 17.78 -0.03 -16.17
N ALA A 191 16.87 -0.03 -17.15
CA ALA A 191 15.54 -0.62 -17.01
C ALA A 191 15.65 -2.11 -16.67
N ALA A 192 16.39 -2.89 -17.45
CA ALA A 192 16.60 -4.31 -17.24
C ALA A 192 17.27 -4.63 -15.89
N ALA A 193 18.32 -3.88 -15.51
CA ALA A 193 18.98 -4.10 -14.22
C ALA A 193 18.06 -3.82 -13.03
N LEU A 194 17.27 -2.74 -13.07
CA LEU A 194 16.30 -2.45 -12.02
C LEU A 194 15.16 -3.48 -12.00
N ALA A 195 14.68 -3.89 -13.17
CA ALA A 195 13.60 -4.86 -13.31
C ALA A 195 13.98 -6.25 -12.80
N LYS A 196 15.23 -6.68 -12.99
CA LYS A 196 15.75 -7.92 -12.38
C LYS A 196 15.64 -7.85 -10.86
N ARG A 197 16.12 -6.76 -10.24
CA ARG A 197 16.04 -6.58 -8.78
C ARG A 197 14.59 -6.55 -8.26
N ALA A 198 13.71 -5.82 -8.95
CA ALA A 198 12.30 -5.71 -8.59
C ALA A 198 11.52 -7.03 -8.70
N THR A 199 12.10 -8.04 -9.35
CA THR A 199 11.48 -9.35 -9.56
C THR A 199 12.25 -10.49 -8.90
N GLU A 200 13.21 -10.19 -8.01
CA GLU A 200 13.99 -11.19 -7.27
C GLU A 200 13.16 -11.97 -6.23
N ASN A 201 12.18 -11.33 -5.60
CA ASN A 201 11.32 -11.95 -4.59
C ASN A 201 9.89 -12.14 -5.11
N ASP A 202 9.44 -13.40 -5.13
CA ASP A 202 8.11 -13.79 -5.60
C ASP A 202 7.05 -13.78 -4.50
N ASP A 203 7.44 -13.69 -3.22
CA ASP A 203 6.51 -13.62 -2.10
C ASP A 203 6.03 -12.18 -1.89
N ILE A 204 4.98 -11.82 -2.63
CA ILE A 204 4.32 -10.52 -2.58
C ILE A 204 3.88 -10.15 -1.16
N ASN A 205 3.39 -11.11 -0.38
CA ASN A 205 2.90 -10.85 0.97
C ASN A 205 4.06 -10.58 1.94
N MET A 206 5.16 -11.32 1.81
CA MET A 206 6.37 -11.08 2.59
C MET A 206 6.96 -9.70 2.26
N VAL A 207 7.08 -9.35 0.98
CA VAL A 207 7.58 -8.03 0.55
C VAL A 207 6.68 -6.93 1.08
N ALA A 208 5.36 -7.04 0.87
CA ALA A 208 4.36 -6.08 1.37
C ALA A 208 4.49 -5.84 2.88
N LYS A 209 4.69 -6.91 3.66
CA LYS A 209 4.88 -6.82 5.11
C LYS A 209 6.19 -6.12 5.50
N ILE A 210 7.28 -6.37 4.79
CA ILE A 210 8.59 -5.76 5.07
C ILE A 210 8.57 -4.26 4.73
N THR A 211 7.89 -3.88 3.64
CA THR A 211 7.86 -2.50 3.15
C THR A 211 6.67 -1.69 3.68
N ASP A 212 5.78 -2.30 4.47
CA ASP A 212 4.49 -1.72 4.90
C ASP A 212 3.71 -1.13 3.71
N CYS A 213 3.70 -1.85 2.58
CA CYS A 213 2.98 -1.46 1.36
C CYS A 213 1.82 -2.43 1.11
N HIS A 214 0.82 -1.98 0.37
CA HIS A 214 -0.32 -2.80 -0.01
C HIS A 214 0.11 -3.91 -1.00
N PRO A 215 -0.28 -5.18 -0.77
CA PRO A 215 0.12 -6.30 -1.62
C PRO A 215 -0.21 -6.10 -3.11
N ALA A 216 -1.35 -5.49 -3.42
CA ALA A 216 -1.74 -5.19 -4.80
C ALA A 216 -0.77 -4.21 -5.49
N CYS A 217 -0.23 -3.22 -4.77
CA CYS A 217 0.75 -2.29 -5.32
C CYS A 217 2.09 -2.99 -5.57
N VAL A 218 2.50 -3.86 -4.65
CA VAL A 218 3.71 -4.69 -4.81
C VAL A 218 3.58 -5.62 -6.02
N ALA A 219 2.47 -6.34 -6.13
CA ALA A 219 2.17 -7.23 -7.26
C ALA A 219 2.18 -6.47 -8.59
N ARG A 220 1.51 -5.32 -8.65
CA ARG A 220 1.48 -4.47 -9.85
C ARG A 220 2.88 -3.99 -10.25
N GLY A 221 3.67 -3.50 -9.29
CA GLY A 221 5.05 -3.05 -9.56
C GLY A 221 5.94 -4.18 -10.08
N ALA A 222 5.84 -5.37 -9.46
CA ALA A 222 6.58 -6.55 -9.88
C ALA A 222 6.14 -7.04 -11.28
N ALA A 223 4.84 -6.99 -11.58
CA ALA A 223 4.30 -7.32 -12.89
C ALA A 223 4.80 -6.37 -13.98
N MET A 224 4.80 -5.06 -13.72
CA MET A 224 5.38 -4.06 -14.63
C MET A 224 6.87 -4.35 -14.88
N ALA A 225 7.64 -4.56 -13.81
CA ALA A 225 9.06 -4.87 -13.92
C ALA A 225 9.30 -6.15 -14.73
N ALA A 226 8.55 -7.22 -14.47
CA ALA A 226 8.63 -8.48 -15.21
C ALA A 226 8.31 -8.27 -16.69
N PHE A 227 7.26 -7.52 -17.02
CA PHE A 227 6.88 -7.23 -18.40
C PHE A 227 7.99 -6.49 -19.17
N TYR A 228 8.55 -5.42 -18.60
CA TYR A 228 9.61 -4.66 -19.27
C TYR A 228 10.93 -5.43 -19.35
N LEU A 229 11.22 -6.30 -18.38
CA LEU A 229 12.36 -7.21 -18.48
C LEU A 229 12.16 -8.23 -19.61
N ALA A 230 10.95 -8.77 -19.75
CA ALA A 230 10.58 -9.64 -20.86
C ALA A 230 10.80 -8.94 -22.20
N ARG A 231 10.32 -7.69 -22.35
CA ARG A 231 10.56 -6.86 -23.54
C ARG A 231 12.05 -6.68 -23.85
N CYS A 232 12.86 -6.36 -22.83
CA CYS A 232 14.30 -6.22 -23.01
C CYS A 232 14.95 -7.52 -23.51
N LEU A 233 14.57 -8.68 -22.95
CA LEU A 233 15.06 -10.01 -23.37
C LEU A 233 14.56 -10.39 -24.77
N GLN A 234 13.31 -10.09 -25.11
CA GLN A 234 12.72 -10.38 -26.42
C GLN A 234 13.43 -9.61 -27.54
N LEU A 235 13.72 -8.33 -27.30
CA LEU A 235 14.26 -7.41 -28.29
C LEU A 235 15.79 -7.32 -28.27
N GLY A 236 16.45 -7.88 -27.25
CA GLY A 236 17.89 -7.70 -27.03
C GLY A 236 18.26 -6.25 -26.69
N GLN A 237 17.37 -5.54 -25.99
CA GLN A 237 17.55 -4.13 -25.64
C GLN A 237 18.24 -4.00 -24.28
N GLY A 238 19.49 -3.55 -24.30
CA GLY A 238 20.29 -3.29 -23.10
C GLY A 238 20.76 -4.55 -22.34
N ILE A 239 20.34 -5.73 -22.75
CA ILE A 239 20.74 -7.06 -22.29
C ILE A 239 20.71 -8.03 -23.48
N GLU A 240 21.40 -9.17 -23.36
CA GLU A 240 21.40 -10.21 -24.39
C GLU A 240 19.99 -10.73 -24.66
N LYS A 241 19.70 -11.00 -25.93
CA LYS A 241 18.41 -11.52 -26.36
C LYS A 241 18.25 -12.96 -25.88
N ASP A 242 17.16 -13.24 -25.17
CA ASP A 242 16.82 -14.59 -24.70
C ASP A 242 15.29 -14.78 -24.77
N GLN A 243 14.85 -15.51 -25.78
CA GLN A 243 13.43 -15.75 -26.03
C GLN A 243 12.77 -16.60 -24.94
N HIS A 244 13.48 -17.59 -24.41
CA HIS A 244 12.92 -18.49 -23.41
C HIS A 244 12.78 -17.79 -22.05
N ALA A 245 13.77 -16.98 -21.66
CA ALA A 245 13.65 -16.15 -20.47
C ALA A 245 12.56 -15.07 -20.64
N SER A 246 12.45 -14.47 -21.84
CA SER A 246 11.39 -13.50 -22.13
C SER A 246 9.99 -14.08 -21.87
N GLU A 247 9.71 -15.28 -22.36
CA GLU A 247 8.40 -15.94 -22.18
C GLU A 247 8.09 -16.17 -20.71
N LYS A 248 9.08 -16.62 -19.92
CA LYS A 248 8.92 -16.79 -18.47
C LYS A 248 8.54 -15.48 -17.77
N TYR A 249 9.17 -14.37 -18.13
CA TYR A 249 8.88 -13.08 -17.50
C TYR A 249 7.52 -12.50 -17.95
N TYR A 250 7.08 -12.74 -19.19
CA TYR A 250 5.72 -12.42 -19.59
C TYR A 250 4.69 -13.23 -18.80
N SER A 251 4.88 -14.55 -18.67
CA SER A 251 4.01 -15.39 -17.83
C SER A 251 4.00 -14.91 -16.38
N LYS A 252 5.16 -14.55 -15.83
CA LYS A 252 5.28 -13.98 -14.48
C LYS A 252 4.48 -12.68 -14.33
N ALA A 253 4.58 -11.76 -15.28
CA ALA A 253 3.78 -10.53 -15.27
C ALA A 253 2.28 -10.83 -15.24
N CYS A 254 1.81 -11.76 -16.08
CA CYS A 254 0.41 -12.18 -16.12
C CYS A 254 -0.05 -12.85 -14.82
N HIS A 255 0.80 -13.65 -14.17
CA HIS A 255 0.46 -14.28 -12.89
C HIS A 255 0.37 -13.27 -11.73
N LEU A 256 1.19 -12.22 -11.77
CA LEU A 256 1.24 -11.20 -10.71
C LEU A 256 0.10 -10.19 -10.80
N ASP A 257 -0.15 -9.64 -11.99
CA ASP A 257 -1.26 -8.72 -12.25
C ASP A 257 -1.70 -8.85 -13.73
N PRO A 258 -2.75 -9.65 -14.02
CA PRO A 258 -3.23 -9.86 -15.39
C PRO A 258 -3.71 -8.57 -16.07
N ALA A 259 -4.26 -7.63 -15.30
CA ALA A 259 -4.82 -6.40 -15.84
C ALA A 259 -3.71 -5.47 -16.33
N ILE A 260 -2.63 -5.30 -15.56
CA ILE A 260 -1.49 -4.50 -16.00
C ILE A 260 -0.76 -5.16 -17.16
N ALA A 261 -0.58 -6.48 -17.15
CA ALA A 261 0.06 -7.20 -18.23
C ALA A 261 -0.71 -7.03 -19.55
N SER A 262 -2.05 -7.16 -19.51
CA SER A 262 -2.91 -6.91 -20.68
C SER A 262 -2.83 -5.47 -21.17
N HIS A 263 -2.79 -4.49 -20.27
CA HIS A 263 -2.66 -3.07 -20.63
C HIS A 263 -1.32 -2.78 -21.31
N LEU A 264 -0.21 -3.29 -20.77
CA LEU A 264 1.12 -3.10 -21.33
C LEU A 264 1.29 -3.82 -22.67
N GLU A 265 0.73 -5.03 -22.81
CA GLU A 265 0.72 -5.75 -24.08
C GLU A 265 -0.04 -4.97 -25.16
N LEU A 266 -1.19 -4.38 -24.83
CA LEU A 266 -1.90 -3.50 -25.75
C LEU A 266 -1.07 -2.27 -26.13
N ALA A 267 -0.38 -1.65 -25.16
CA ALA A 267 0.49 -0.50 -25.43
C ALA A 267 1.65 -0.87 -26.38
N ALA A 268 2.25 -2.06 -26.21
CA ALA A 268 3.31 -2.56 -27.08
C ALA A 268 2.79 -2.84 -28.50
N ASN A 269 1.62 -3.47 -28.63
CA ASN A 269 0.99 -3.74 -29.93
C ASN A 269 0.58 -2.46 -30.68
N LEU A 270 0.28 -1.38 -29.95
CA LEU A 270 0.02 -0.05 -30.51
C LEU A 270 1.30 0.77 -30.76
N GLY A 271 2.49 0.22 -30.50
CA GLY A 271 3.78 0.89 -30.71
C GLY A 271 4.04 2.06 -29.74
N ARG A 272 3.37 2.11 -28.59
CA ARG A 272 3.59 3.14 -27.56
C ARG A 272 4.81 2.82 -26.69
N ILE A 273 5.17 1.54 -26.59
CA ILE A 273 6.33 0.98 -25.87
C ILE A 273 6.94 -0.20 -26.65
#